data_AF-A0A8T0D903-F1
#
_entry.id   AF-A0A8T0D903-F1
#
_cell.length_a   1.000
_cell.length_b   1.000
_cell.length_c   1.000
_cell.angle_alpha   90.00
_cell.angle_beta   90.00
_cell.angle_gamma   90.00
#
_symmetry.space_group_name_H-M   'P 1'
#
loop_
_entity.id
_entity.type
_entity.pdbx_description
1 polymer ?
#
loop_
_entity_poly.entity_id
_entity_poly.type
_entity_poly.pdbx_seq_one_letter_code
_entity_poly.pdbx_strand_id
1 'polypeptide(L)'
;MNVFRILADVFHLLAIFILLKKIWKTRSCAGLSGKSQILFALVFLTRYLDLFLRFISLYNFIMKLFFISSSCLTVYFIYKKFKATYDSNHDTFNIFVLILPSILLSLLANYAFTAIEVSLSSPVGSAFFYSRCKQ
;
A
#
# COMPACT_ATOMS: atom_id res chain seq x y z
N MET A 1 -4.63 -20.44 12.90
CA MET A 1 -3.64 -19.62 12.17
C MET A 1 -2.27 -20.25 12.36
N ASN A 2 -1.54 -20.57 11.29
CA ASN A 2 -0.20 -21.14 11.40
C ASN A 2 0.79 -20.10 11.93
N VAL A 3 1.74 -20.52 12.77
CA VAL A 3 2.75 -19.65 13.40
C VAL A 3 3.52 -18.84 12.34
N PHE A 4 3.83 -19.45 11.20
CA PHE A 4 4.50 -18.78 10.07
C PHE A 4 3.71 -17.57 9.52
N ARG A 5 2.38 -17.61 9.52
CA ARG A 5 1.55 -16.48 9.06
C ARG A 5 1.62 -15.30 10.02
N ILE A 6 1.49 -15.57 11.32
CA ILE A 6 1.58 -14.54 12.37
C ILE A 6 2.96 -13.88 12.33
N LEU A 7 4.02 -14.68 12.20
CA LEU A 7 5.38 -14.18 12.14
C LEU A 7 5.61 -13.28 10.91
N ALA A 8 5.08 -13.67 9.74
CA ALA A 8 5.16 -12.86 8.52
C ALA A 8 4.45 -11.50 8.69
N ASP A 9 3.27 -11.48 9.30
CA ASP A 9 2.53 -10.23 9.56
C ASP A 9 3.28 -9.31 10.52
N VAL A 10 3.93 -9.87 11.56
CA VAL A 10 4.75 -9.11 12.52
C VAL A 10 5.99 -8.50 11.84
N PHE A 11 6.70 -9.27 11.01
CA PHE A 11 7.85 -8.73 10.26
C PHE A 11 7.43 -7.63 9.27
N HIS A 12 6.27 -7.77 8.64
CA HIS A 12 5.75 -6.73 7.75
C HIS A 12 5.43 -5.44 8.51
N LEU A 13 4.80 -5.55 9.68
CA LEU A 13 4.52 -4.41 10.55
C LEU A 13 5.80 -3.73 11.03
N LEU A 14 6.82 -4.51 11.35
CA LEU A 14 8.14 -4.02 11.76
C LEU A 14 8.81 -3.23 10.63
N ALA A 15 8.75 -3.71 9.38
CA ALA A 15 9.30 -3.00 8.22
C ALA A 15 8.65 -1.62 8.00
N ILE A 16 7.32 -1.55 8.11
CA ILE A 16 6.57 -0.29 8.01
C ILE A 16 6.95 0.65 9.16
N PHE A 17 7.06 0.13 10.38
CA PHE A 17 7.44 0.92 11.53
C PHE A 17 8.85 1.52 11.41
N ILE A 18 9.81 0.73 10.89
CA ILE A 18 11.17 1.23 10.59
C ILE A 18 11.11 2.37 9.56
N LEU A 19 10.31 2.22 8.50
CA LEU A 19 10.15 3.27 7.48
C LEU A 19 9.62 4.58 8.10
N LEU A 20 8.54 4.51 8.89
CA LEU A 20 7.98 5.66 9.58
C LEU A 20 8.99 6.31 10.53
N LYS A 21 9.69 5.49 11.34
CA LYS A 21 10.69 5.97 12.29
C LYS A 21 11.87 6.64 11.57
N LYS A 22 12.28 6.13 10.41
CA LYS A 22 13.30 6.75 9.56
C LYS A 22 12.85 8.15 9.12
N ILE A 23 11.67 8.28 8.52
CA ILE A 23 11.10 9.56 8.07
C ILE A 23 10.99 10.55 9.23
N TRP A 24 10.54 10.07 10.39
CA TRP A 24 10.40 10.92 11.58
C TRP A 24 11.75 11.41 12.11
N LYS A 25 12.78 10.55 12.12
CA LYS A 25 14.11 10.91 12.64
C LYS A 25 14.87 11.82 11.66
N THR A 26 14.81 11.53 10.36
CA THR A 26 15.51 12.33 9.34
C THR A 26 14.77 13.61 8.96
N ARG A 27 13.48 13.73 9.33
CA ARG A 27 12.61 14.88 9.00
C ARG A 27 12.64 15.23 7.51
N SER A 28 12.91 14.24 6.67
CA SER A 28 13.13 14.39 5.23
C SER A 28 12.51 13.21 4.50
N CYS A 29 11.80 13.53 3.43
CA CYS A 29 11.22 12.58 2.48
C CYS A 29 12.00 12.54 1.15
N ALA A 30 13.24 13.03 1.12
CA ALA A 30 14.09 12.99 -0.07
C ALA A 30 14.32 11.53 -0.52
N GLY A 31 14.06 11.25 -1.80
CA GLY A 31 14.17 9.91 -2.39
C GLY A 31 12.95 9.00 -2.20
N LEU A 32 11.84 9.50 -1.64
CA LEU A 32 10.58 8.76 -1.54
C LEU A 32 9.58 9.25 -2.60
N SER A 33 9.18 8.37 -3.51
CA SER A 33 8.19 8.70 -4.55
C SER A 33 6.79 8.83 -3.95
N GLY A 34 6.19 10.03 -4.00
CA GLY A 34 4.89 10.33 -3.39
C GLY A 34 3.75 9.58 -4.08
N LYS A 35 3.80 9.53 -5.42
CA LYS A 35 2.86 8.79 -6.28
C LYS A 35 2.80 7.30 -5.92
N SER A 36 3.96 6.71 -5.66
CA SER A 36 4.09 5.30 -5.31
C SER A 36 3.51 5.01 -3.92
N GLN A 37 3.65 5.94 -2.96
CA GLN A 37 3.04 5.81 -1.63
C GLN A 37 1.51 5.96 -1.66
N ILE A 38 0.97 6.83 -2.53
CA ILE A 38 -0.49 6.89 -2.77
C ILE A 38 -0.99 5.56 -3.34
N LEU A 39 -0.27 4.97 -4.29
CA LEU A 39 -0.63 3.68 -4.86
C LEU A 39 -0.65 2.58 -3.80
N PHE A 40 0.33 2.57 -2.90
CA PHE A 40 0.35 1.65 -1.76
C PHE A 40 -0.86 1.81 -0.85
N ALA A 41 -1.22 3.05 -0.50
CA ALA A 41 -2.40 3.31 0.33
C ALA A 41 -3.68 2.82 -0.36
N LEU A 42 -3.81 3.02 -1.68
CA LEU A 42 -4.96 2.54 -2.46
C LEU A 42 -5.02 1.00 -2.51
N VAL A 43 -3.88 0.32 -2.69
CA VAL A 43 -3.79 -1.15 -2.65
C VAL A 43 -4.24 -1.69 -1.29
N PHE A 44 -3.74 -1.12 -0.19
CA PHE A 44 -4.14 -1.56 1.14
C PHE A 44 -5.60 -1.27 1.44
N LEU A 45 -6.13 -0.15 0.96
CA LEU A 45 -7.54 0.21 1.11
C LEU A 45 -8.46 -0.75 0.35
N THR A 46 -8.15 -1.06 -0.91
CA THR A 46 -8.93 -2.00 -1.74
C THR A 46 -8.84 -3.43 -1.24
N ARG A 47 -7.66 -3.87 -0.77
CA ARG A 47 -7.47 -5.21 -0.20
C ARG A 47 -8.20 -5.43 1.13
N TYR A 48 -8.25 -4.40 1.96
CA TYR A 48 -8.82 -4.49 3.30
C TYR A 48 -10.18 -3.82 3.42
N LEU A 49 -10.83 -3.46 2.32
CA LEU A 49 -12.20 -2.91 2.30
C LEU A 49 -13.22 -3.90 2.88
N ASP A 50 -12.96 -5.20 2.75
CA ASP A 50 -13.74 -6.29 3.36
C ASP A 50 -13.73 -6.27 4.91
N LEU A 51 -12.88 -5.44 5.54
CA LEU A 51 -12.83 -5.23 7.01
C LEU A 51 -14.17 -4.77 7.59
N PHE A 52 -14.90 -3.93 6.88
CA PHE A 52 -16.19 -3.40 7.34
C PHE A 52 -17.36 -4.37 7.12
N LEU A 53 -17.18 -5.34 6.20
CA LEU A 53 -18.23 -6.27 5.80
C LEU A 53 -18.13 -7.62 6.53
N ARG A 54 -16.92 -8.05 6.92
CA ARG A 54 -16.68 -9.34 7.58
C ARG A 54 -15.79 -9.20 8.81
N PHE A 55 -16.43 -9.08 9.97
CA PHE A 55 -15.72 -9.13 11.25
C PHE A 55 -15.47 -10.58 11.67
N ILE A 56 -14.25 -11.06 11.46
CA ILE A 56 -13.87 -12.44 11.82
C ILE A 56 -13.29 -12.49 13.24
N SER A 57 -12.32 -11.61 13.54
CA SER A 57 -11.62 -11.58 14.82
C SER A 57 -10.91 -10.25 15.04
N LEU A 58 -10.79 -9.87 16.32
CA LEU A 58 -10.22 -8.61 16.78
C LEU A 58 -8.73 -8.46 16.39
N TYR A 59 -7.95 -9.54 16.42
CA TYR A 59 -6.55 -9.53 15.97
C TYR A 59 -6.42 -9.12 14.49
N ASN A 60 -7.22 -9.77 13.62
CA ASN A 60 -7.22 -9.46 12.18
C ASN A 60 -7.70 -8.04 11.92
N PHE A 61 -8.65 -7.54 12.72
CA PHE A 61 -9.15 -6.19 12.60
C PHE A 61 -8.08 -5.14 12.93
N ILE A 62 -7.44 -5.27 14.09
CA ILE A 62 -6.38 -4.35 14.54
C ILE A 62 -5.20 -4.36 13.56
N MET A 63 -4.74 -5.54 13.14
CA MET A 63 -3.59 -5.64 12.23
C MET A 63 -3.88 -4.95 10.89
N LYS A 64 -5.04 -5.23 10.28
CA LYS A 64 -5.46 -4.57 9.02
C LYS A 64 -5.62 -3.05 9.18
N LEU A 65 -6.21 -2.60 10.29
CA LEU A 65 -6.37 -1.18 10.57
C LEU A 65 -5.01 -0.47 10.71
N PHE A 66 -4.02 -1.13 11.31
CA PHE A 66 -2.66 -0.59 11.43
C PHE A 66 -1.98 -0.46 10.07
N PHE A 67 -2.14 -1.44 9.17
CA PHE A 67 -1.61 -1.37 7.80
C PHE A 67 -2.23 -0.21 7.01
N ILE A 68 -3.55 -0.03 7.07
CA ILE A 68 -4.22 1.10 6.40
C ILE A 68 -3.74 2.43 7.00
N SER A 69 -3.79 2.56 8.33
CA SER A 69 -3.43 3.80 9.04
C SER A 69 -1.99 4.22 8.77
N SER A 70 -1.03 3.29 8.80
CA SER A 70 0.39 3.57 8.56
C SER A 70 0.66 3.98 7.10
N SER A 71 -0.01 3.36 6.12
CA SER A 71 0.09 3.77 4.71
C SER A 71 -0.43 5.20 4.49
N CYS A 72 -1.61 5.52 5.04
CA CYS A 72 -2.18 6.86 5.00
C CYS A 72 -1.30 7.88 5.72
N LEU A 73 -0.72 7.51 6.86
CA LEU A 73 0.18 8.37 7.62
C LEU A 73 1.47 8.69 6.85
N THR A 74 2.00 7.71 6.10
CA THR A 74 3.17 7.92 5.23
C THR A 74 2.87 8.94 4.13
N VAL A 75 1.71 8.80 3.46
CA VAL A 75 1.24 9.78 2.47
C VAL A 75 1.06 11.16 3.12
N TYR A 76 0.46 11.22 4.31
CA TYR A 76 0.30 12.47 5.05
C TYR A 76 1.65 13.14 5.36
N PHE A 77 2.66 12.37 5.78
CA PHE A 77 3.99 12.92 6.04
C PHE A 77 4.63 13.50 4.78
N ILE A 78 4.46 12.89 3.61
CA ILE A 78 5.00 13.38 2.35
C ILE A 78 4.29 14.66 1.89
N TYR A 79 2.94 14.65 1.86
CA TYR A 79 2.17 15.74 1.25
C TYR A 79 1.88 16.92 2.19
N LYS A 80 1.83 16.69 3.51
CA LYS A 80 1.55 17.76 4.50
C LYS A 80 2.78 18.13 5.30
N LYS A 81 3.39 17.18 6.02
CA LYS A 81 4.41 17.51 7.05
C LYS A 81 5.78 17.88 6.46
N PHE A 82 6.24 17.14 5.46
CA PHE A 82 7.56 17.27 4.83
C PHE A 82 7.46 17.63 3.35
N LYS A 83 6.41 18.38 2.98
CA LYS A 83 6.20 18.86 1.60
C LYS A 83 7.38 19.69 1.10
N ALA A 84 8.05 20.43 1.97
CA ALA A 84 9.19 21.28 1.62
C ALA A 84 10.41 20.50 1.11
N THR A 85 10.55 19.21 1.46
CA THR A 85 11.65 18.34 1.04
C THR A 85 11.23 17.35 -0.04
N TYR A 86 9.97 17.44 -0.49
CA TYR A 86 9.44 16.61 -1.56
C TYR A 86 9.74 17.27 -2.91
N ASP A 87 10.64 16.65 -3.67
CA ASP A 87 10.94 17.08 -5.04
C ASP A 87 9.94 16.47 -6.02
N SER A 88 8.90 17.25 -6.36
CA SER A 88 7.87 16.82 -7.31
C SER A 88 8.39 16.66 -8.73
N ASN A 89 9.54 17.26 -9.07
CA ASN A 89 10.06 17.26 -10.45
C ASN A 89 10.67 15.91 -10.84
N HIS A 90 11.16 15.13 -9.87
CA HIS A 90 11.68 13.79 -10.11
C HIS A 90 10.59 12.70 -10.18
N ASP A 91 9.35 13.00 -9.78
CA ASP A 91 8.22 12.06 -9.78
C ASP A 91 7.39 12.14 -11.09
N THR A 92 8.03 11.99 -12.26
CA THR A 92 7.37 12.02 -13.58
C THR A 92 6.64 10.72 -13.94
N PHE A 93 6.69 9.69 -13.09
CA PHE A 93 6.09 8.40 -13.40
C PHE A 93 4.58 8.53 -13.65
N ASN A 94 4.14 8.02 -14.80
CA ASN A 94 2.75 8.06 -15.19
C ASN A 94 2.00 6.90 -14.53
N ILE A 95 1.27 7.19 -13.46
CA ILE A 95 0.49 6.22 -12.69
C ILE A 95 -0.48 5.44 -13.58
N PHE A 96 -0.99 6.07 -14.65
CA PHE A 96 -1.91 5.42 -15.58
C PHE A 96 -1.29 4.20 -16.27
N VAL A 97 0.03 4.20 -16.53
CA VAL A 97 0.72 3.04 -17.13
C VAL A 97 0.70 1.82 -16.20
N LEU A 98 0.59 2.01 -14.89
CA LEU A 98 0.52 0.92 -13.91
C LEU A 98 -0.93 0.46 -13.64
N ILE A 99 -1.86 1.42 -13.56
CA ILE A 99 -3.26 1.13 -13.24
C ILE A 99 -3.96 0.42 -14.40
N LEU A 100 -3.74 0.86 -15.65
CA LEU A 100 -4.45 0.37 -16.82
C LEU A 100 -4.23 -1.14 -17.09
N PRO A 101 -2.99 -1.67 -17.10
CA PRO A 101 -2.79 -3.13 -17.21
C PRO A 101 -3.27 -3.87 -15.97
N SER A 102 -3.22 -3.27 -14.77
CA SER A 102 -3.71 -3.93 -13.56
C SER A 102 -5.24 -4.09 -13.56
N ILE A 103 -5.98 -3.12 -14.10
CA ILE A 103 -7.44 -3.21 -14.27
C ILE A 103 -7.75 -4.26 -15.33
N LEU A 104 -7.04 -4.23 -16.46
CA LEU A 104 -7.26 -5.16 -17.56
C LEU A 104 -7.02 -6.62 -17.12
N LEU A 105 -5.95 -6.85 -16.37
CA LEU A 105 -5.59 -8.17 -15.86
C LEU A 105 -6.52 -8.63 -14.73
N SER A 106 -6.98 -7.71 -13.88
CA SER A 106 -8.04 -7.99 -12.91
C SER A 106 -9.31 -8.46 -13.65
N LEU A 107 -9.73 -7.75 -14.69
CA LEU A 107 -10.92 -8.10 -15.47
C LEU A 107 -10.80 -9.46 -16.17
N LEU A 108 -9.61 -9.80 -16.70
CA LEU A 108 -9.35 -11.07 -17.39
C LEU A 108 -9.23 -12.28 -16.45
N ALA A 109 -8.80 -12.07 -15.20
CA ALA A 109 -8.49 -13.13 -14.24
C ALA A 109 -9.52 -13.26 -13.09
N ASN A 110 -10.74 -12.76 -13.25
CA ASN A 110 -11.83 -12.98 -12.29
C ASN A 110 -12.65 -14.23 -12.63
N TYR A 111 -12.92 -15.05 -11.60
CA TYR A 111 -13.76 -16.25 -11.70
C TYR A 111 -15.26 -15.92 -11.60
N ALA A 112 -15.63 -14.80 -10.95
CA ALA A 112 -16.99 -14.25 -10.93
C ALA A 112 -17.02 -12.72 -10.86
N PHE A 113 -17.97 -12.06 -11.53
CA PHE A 113 -18.16 -10.60 -11.55
C PHE A 113 -18.80 -10.07 -10.26
N THR A 114 -18.15 -10.28 -9.13
CA THR A 114 -18.57 -9.66 -7.85
C THR A 114 -17.57 -8.58 -7.49
N ALA A 115 -18.03 -7.36 -7.19
CA ALA A 115 -17.17 -6.21 -6.88
C ALA A 115 -16.13 -6.47 -5.76
N ILE A 116 -16.44 -7.45 -4.89
CA ILE A 116 -15.58 -7.91 -3.80
C ILE A 116 -14.40 -8.76 -4.32
N GLU A 117 -14.61 -9.61 -5.33
CA GLU A 117 -13.53 -10.41 -5.94
C GLU A 117 -12.61 -9.56 -6.82
N VAL A 118 -13.15 -8.59 -7.55
CA VAL A 118 -12.36 -7.65 -8.35
C VAL A 118 -11.41 -6.82 -7.46
N SER A 119 -11.88 -6.38 -6.28
CA SER A 119 -11.06 -5.67 -5.30
C SER A 119 -10.00 -6.56 -4.65
N LEU A 120 -10.28 -7.87 -4.52
CA LEU A 120 -9.37 -8.86 -3.92
C LEU A 120 -8.29 -9.36 -4.90
N SER A 121 -8.65 -9.53 -6.17
CA SER A 121 -7.81 -10.09 -7.24
C SER A 121 -6.94 -9.03 -7.93
N SER A 122 -7.18 -7.75 -7.66
CA SER A 122 -6.44 -6.63 -8.26
C SER A 122 -4.92 -6.81 -8.09
N PRO A 123 -4.17 -7.11 -9.18
CA PRO A 123 -2.71 -7.35 -9.15
C PRO A 123 -1.91 -6.05 -9.01
N VAL A 124 -2.51 -5.00 -8.45
CA VAL A 124 -1.85 -3.71 -8.19
C VAL A 124 -0.70 -3.90 -7.19
N GLY A 125 -0.81 -4.89 -6.29
CA GLY A 125 0.26 -5.24 -5.35
C GLY A 125 1.48 -5.95 -5.98
N SER A 126 1.29 -6.75 -7.02
CA SER A 126 2.40 -7.44 -7.72
C SER A 126 3.10 -6.54 -8.75
N ALA A 127 2.36 -5.64 -9.40
CA ALA A 127 2.92 -4.62 -10.30
C ALA A 127 3.88 -3.65 -9.57
N PHE A 128 3.69 -3.46 -8.26
CA PHE A 128 4.51 -2.55 -7.46
C PHE A 128 5.92 -3.07 -7.18
N PHE A 129 6.11 -4.39 -7.06
CA PHE A 129 7.44 -4.98 -6.86
C PHE A 129 8.37 -4.73 -8.06
N TYR A 130 7.81 -4.54 -9.26
CA TYR A 130 8.55 -4.22 -10.48
C TYR A 130 9.09 -2.78 -10.49
N SER A 131 8.35 -1.81 -9.92
CA SER A 131 8.77 -0.40 -9.91
C SER A 131 9.96 -0.15 -8.97
N ARG A 132 10.08 -0.92 -7.88
CA ARG A 132 11.23 -0.83 -6.95
C ARG A 132 12.52 -1.44 -7.51
N CYS A 133 12.46 -2.18 -8.62
CA CYS A 133 13.64 -2.75 -9.28
C CYS A 133 14.27 -1.79 -10.30
N LYS A 134 13.62 -0.63 -10.55
CA LYS A 134 14.06 0.40 -11.49
C LYS A 134 14.53 1.70 -10.84
N GLN A 135 14.56 1.76 -9.50
CA GLN A 135 15.07 2.89 -8.72
C GLN A 135 16.31 2.48 -7.93
#